data_AF-A0AAV5IU48-F1
#
_entry.id   AF-A0AAV5IU48-F1
#
_cell.length_a   1.000
_cell.length_b   1.000
_cell.length_c   1.000
_cell.angle_alpha   90.00
_cell.angle_beta   90.00
_cell.angle_gamma   90.00
#
_symmetry.space_group_name_H-M   'P 1'
#
loop_
_entity.id
_entity.type
_entity.pdbx_description
1 polymer ?
#
loop_
_entity_poly.entity_id
_entity_poly.type
_entity_poly.pdbx_seq_one_letter_code
_entity_poly.pdbx_strand_id
1 'polypeptide(L)'
;MDWTGESINSTKSIQIRKLLTQAVNLGMIVTSALIIWKALMCITGSESPVVVVLSESMEPGFKRGDILFLHMGKDPIHAGEIVVFNVDC
;
A
#
# COMPACT_ATOMS: atom_id res chain seq x y z
N MET A 1 5.05 -36.61 38.91
CA MET A 1 5.68 -35.48 38.17
C MET A 1 4.65 -34.83 37.24
N ASP A 2 3.40 -34.63 37.71
CA ASP A 2 2.27 -34.21 36.86
C ASP A 2 1.92 -32.71 36.94
N TRP A 3 2.30 -32.03 38.03
CA TRP A 3 1.87 -30.65 38.27
C TRP A 3 2.55 -29.61 37.37
N THR A 4 3.74 -29.92 36.83
CA THR A 4 4.46 -29.02 35.93
C THR A 4 3.88 -29.02 34.52
N GLY A 5 3.37 -30.15 34.02
CA GLY A 5 2.84 -30.29 32.66
C GLY A 5 1.58 -29.47 32.39
N GLU A 6 0.63 -29.46 33.32
CA GLU A 6 -0.65 -28.74 33.15
C GLU A 6 -0.48 -27.22 33.16
N SER A 7 0.43 -26.70 34.01
CA SER A 7 0.71 -25.26 34.08
C SER A 7 1.37 -24.74 32.79
N ILE A 8 2.25 -25.54 32.17
CA ILE A 8 2.90 -25.21 30.90
C ILE A 8 1.88 -25.20 29.76
N ASN A 9 0.97 -26.17 29.70
CA ASN A 9 -0.07 -26.25 28.67
C ASN A 9 -1.11 -25.12 28.79
N SER A 10 -1.52 -24.78 30.01
CA SER A 10 -2.43 -23.66 30.28
C SER A 10 -1.82 -22.33 29.85
N THR A 11 -0.55 -22.07 30.23
CA THR A 11 0.16 -20.84 29.86
C THR A 11 0.42 -20.74 28.36
N LYS A 12 0.79 -21.85 27.70
CA LYS A 12 0.94 -21.92 26.24
C LYS A 12 -0.38 -21.61 25.52
N SER A 13 -1.50 -22.14 25.98
CA SER A 13 -2.81 -21.89 25.33
C SER A 13 -3.22 -20.41 25.38
N ILE A 14 -2.93 -19.71 26.48
CA ILE A 14 -3.20 -18.27 26.64
C ILE A 14 -2.28 -17.45 25.75
N GLN A 15 -0.99 -17.81 25.67
CA GLN A 15 -0.01 -17.16 24.79
C GLN A 15 -0.36 -17.35 23.31
N ILE A 16 -0.79 -18.55 22.91
CA ILE A 16 -1.22 -18.86 21.54
C ILE A 16 -2.41 -18.01 21.12
N ARG A 17 -3.44 -17.89 21.99
CA ARG A 17 -4.59 -17.02 21.72
C ARG A 17 -4.18 -15.57 21.55
N LYS A 18 -3.28 -15.06 22.41
CA LYS A 18 -2.75 -13.69 22.29
C LYS A 18 -1.97 -13.47 21.00
N LEU A 19 -1.11 -14.41 20.60
CA LEU A 19 -0.37 -14.37 19.34
C LEU A 19 -1.31 -14.38 18.13
N LEU A 20 -2.34 -15.23 18.14
CA LEU A 20 -3.36 -15.27 17.08
C LEU A 20 -4.11 -13.95 16.98
N THR A 21 -4.59 -13.39 18.10
CA THR A 21 -5.27 -12.08 18.09
C THR A 21 -4.35 -10.98 17.60
N GLN A 22 -3.07 -10.99 17.98
CA GLN A 22 -2.09 -10.01 17.51
C GLN A 22 -1.82 -10.17 16.01
N ALA A 23 -1.70 -11.41 15.51
CA ALA A 23 -1.54 -11.70 14.09
C ALA A 23 -2.76 -11.25 13.28
N VAL A 24 -3.97 -11.48 13.79
CA VAL A 24 -5.21 -11.01 13.15
C VAL A 24 -5.27 -9.48 13.13
N ASN A 25 -4.91 -8.80 14.22
CA ASN A 25 -4.87 -7.34 14.24
C ASN A 25 -3.86 -6.77 13.23
N LEU A 26 -2.67 -7.35 13.14
CA LEU A 26 -1.69 -6.98 12.12
C LEU A 26 -2.22 -7.26 10.71
N GLY A 27 -2.84 -8.42 10.50
CA GLY A 27 -3.49 -8.79 9.24
C GLY A 27 -4.58 -7.81 8.84
N MET A 28 -5.40 -7.35 9.79
CA MET A 28 -6.43 -6.33 9.53
C MET A 28 -5.84 -5.01 9.08
N ILE A 29 -4.75 -4.54 9.71
CA ILE A 29 -4.06 -3.29 9.31
C ILE A 29 -3.46 -3.41 7.91
N VAL A 30 -2.80 -4.53 7.61
CA VAL A 30 -2.22 -4.76 6.28
C VAL A 30 -3.31 -4.86 5.22
N THR A 31 -4.39 -5.57 5.51
CA THR A 31 -5.52 -5.74 4.59
C THR A 31 -6.22 -4.41 4.32
N SER A 32 -6.43 -3.58 5.34
CA SER A 32 -7.05 -2.26 5.15
C SER A 32 -6.16 -1.33 4.31
N ALA A 33 -4.85 -1.33 4.54
CA ALA A 33 -3.89 -0.59 3.71
C ALA A 33 -3.93 -1.07 2.24
N LEU A 34 -3.97 -2.38 2.01
CA LEU A 34 -4.07 -2.95 0.66
C LEU A 34 -5.41 -2.62 -0.02
N ILE A 35 -6.52 -2.62 0.72
CA ILE A 35 -7.84 -2.23 0.18
C ILE A 35 -7.81 -0.76 -0.23
N ILE A 36 -7.26 0.13 0.59
CA ILE A 36 -7.13 1.56 0.26
C ILE A 36 -6.29 1.73 -1.01
N TRP A 37 -5.13 1.06 -1.09
CA TRP A 37 -4.25 1.11 -2.25
C TRP A 37 -4.92 0.58 -3.53
N LYS A 38 -5.65 -0.53 -3.44
CA LYS A 38 -6.42 -1.08 -4.57
C LYS A 38 -7.62 -0.23 -4.94
N ALA A 39 -8.31 0.37 -3.97
CA ALA A 39 -9.38 1.32 -4.24
C ALA A 39 -8.86 2.56 -4.97
N LEU A 40 -7.70 3.08 -4.58
CA LEU A 40 -6.99 4.15 -5.29
C LEU A 40 -6.71 3.73 -6.75
N MET A 41 -6.13 2.56 -7.00
CA MET A 41 -5.94 2.08 -8.38
C MET A 41 -7.26 2.05 -9.18
N CYS A 42 -8.32 1.49 -8.59
CA CYS A 42 -9.62 1.36 -9.26
C CYS A 42 -10.26 2.72 -9.59
N ILE A 43 -10.19 3.69 -8.67
CA ILE A 43 -10.77 5.03 -8.87
C ILE A 43 -9.98 5.80 -9.92
N THR A 44 -8.65 5.74 -9.82
CA THR A 44 -7.77 6.54 -10.69
C THR A 44 -7.58 5.91 -12.06
N GLY A 45 -7.98 4.65 -12.26
CA GLY A 45 -7.92 3.93 -13.53
C GLY A 45 -6.50 3.63 -14.03
N SER A 46 -5.50 3.96 -13.20
CA SER A 46 -4.08 3.80 -13.49
C SER A 46 -3.50 2.68 -12.62
N GLU A 47 -2.60 1.88 -13.21
CA GLU A 47 -1.83 0.87 -12.48
C GLU A 47 -0.91 1.48 -11.42
N SER A 48 -0.55 2.75 -11.59
CA SER A 48 0.27 3.55 -10.68
C SER A 48 -0.44 4.86 -10.34
N PRO A 49 -1.36 4.88 -9.36
CA PRO A 49 -2.10 6.08 -8.99
C PRO A 49 -1.22 7.14 -8.33
N VAL A 50 -0.06 6.75 -7.80
CA VAL A 50 0.91 7.63 -7.13
C VAL A 50 2.31 7.35 -7.68
N VAL A 51 2.96 8.38 -8.20
CA VAL A 51 4.36 8.32 -8.66
C VAL A 51 5.16 9.47 -8.06
N VAL A 52 6.46 9.24 -7.85
CA VAL A 52 7.37 10.26 -7.30
C VAL A 52 8.34 10.73 -8.37
N VAL A 53 8.64 12.03 -8.39
CA VAL A 53 9.63 12.59 -9.31
C VAL A 53 11.03 12.21 -8.83
N LEU A 54 11.67 11.32 -9.57
CA LEU A 54 13.04 10.88 -9.30
C LEU A 54 14.09 11.86 -9.86
N SER A 55 13.74 12.68 -10.85
CA SER A 55 14.67 13.55 -11.56
C SER A 55 14.08 14.93 -11.81
N GLU A 56 14.86 15.99 -11.58
CA GLU A 56 14.46 17.40 -11.73
C GLU A 56 14.41 17.87 -13.20
N SER A 57 14.07 16.97 -14.13
CA SER A 57 14.05 17.29 -15.56
C SER A 57 12.89 18.20 -15.97
N MET A 58 11.93 18.47 -15.07
CA MET A 58 10.76 19.32 -15.31
C MET A 58 10.79 20.62 -14.48
N GLU A 59 11.98 21.12 -14.12
CA GLU A 59 12.09 22.45 -13.50
C GLU A 59 11.66 23.57 -14.49
N PRO A 60 10.95 24.61 -14.03
CA PRO A 60 10.69 24.99 -12.63
C PRO A 60 9.41 24.42 -11.98
N GLY A 61 8.64 23.59 -12.69
CA GLY A 61 7.32 23.13 -12.26
C GLY A 61 7.32 21.96 -11.27
N PHE A 62 8.30 21.05 -11.38
CA PHE A 62 8.45 19.89 -10.50
C PHE A 62 9.87 19.78 -9.95
N LYS A 63 9.95 19.49 -8.65
CA LYS A 63 11.20 19.25 -7.92
C LYS A 63 11.36 17.79 -7.56
N ARG A 64 12.59 17.41 -7.21
CA ARG A 64 12.88 16.06 -6.74
C ARG A 64 12.09 15.77 -5.47
N GLY A 65 11.35 14.66 -5.50
CA GLY A 65 10.54 14.22 -4.36
C GLY A 65 9.08 14.68 -4.38
N ASP A 66 8.65 15.42 -5.41
CA ASP A 66 7.23 15.74 -5.57
C ASP A 66 6.41 14.48 -5.86
N ILE A 67 5.23 14.41 -5.26
CA ILE A 67 4.28 13.31 -5.41
C ILE A 67 3.24 13.71 -6.44
N LEU A 68 3.16 12.95 -7.54
CA LEU A 68 2.11 13.12 -8.55
C LEU A 68 1.05 12.05 -8.37
N PHE A 69 -0.20 12.48 -8.41
CA PHE A 69 -1.36 11.59 -8.53
C PHE A 69 -1.75 11.48 -10.01
N LEU A 70 -1.75 10.25 -10.53
CA LEU A 70 -2.06 9.98 -11.94
C LEU A 70 -3.50 9.50 -12.08
N HIS A 71 -4.30 10.24 -12.85
CA HIS A 71 -5.66 9.87 -13.21
C HIS A 71 -5.80 9.61 -14.70
N MET A 72 -6.21 8.39 -15.04
CA MET A 72 -6.48 7.98 -16.41
C MET A 72 -7.98 8.14 -16.67
N GLY A 73 -8.33 9.34 -17.12
CA GLY A 73 -9.69 9.66 -17.58
C GLY A 73 -10.04 8.98 -18.90
N LYS A 74 -11.34 8.96 -19.24
CA LYS A 74 -11.83 8.49 -20.55
C LYS A 74 -11.80 9.57 -21.64
N ASP A 75 -11.56 10.82 -21.24
CA ASP A 75 -11.53 11.96 -22.15
C ASP A 75 -10.24 11.97 -23.00
N PRO A 76 -10.30 12.48 -24.24
CA PRO A 76 -9.11 12.62 -25.07
C PRO A 76 -8.11 13.56 -24.41
N ILE A 77 -6.81 13.27 -24.56
CA ILE A 77 -5.71 14.08 -24.02
C ILE A 77 -5.69 15.45 -24.73
N HIS A 78 -5.59 16.53 -23.96
CA HIS A 78 -5.52 17.90 -24.48
C HIS A 78 -4.12 18.50 -24.37
N ALA A 79 -3.80 19.45 -25.25
CA ALA A 79 -2.54 20.17 -25.20
C ALA A 79 -2.44 20.98 -23.89
N GLY A 80 -1.36 20.77 -23.13
CA GLY A 80 -1.12 21.38 -21.82
C GLY A 80 -1.25 20.39 -20.64
N GLU A 81 -1.74 19.17 -20.87
CA GLU A 81 -1.76 18.11 -19.88
C GLU A 81 -0.39 17.44 -19.74
N ILE A 82 -0.04 17.05 -18.52
CA ILE A 82 1.20 16.32 -18.21
C ILE A 82 0.87 14.83 -18.19
N VAL A 83 1.43 14.09 -19.15
CA VAL A 83 1.20 12.65 -19.32
C VAL A 83 2.44 11.84 -18.96
N VAL A 84 2.23 10.65 -18.39
CA VAL A 84 3.30 9.70 -18.05
C VAL A 84 3.18 8.50 -18.98
N PHE A 85 4.27 8.15 -19.64
CA PHE A 85 4.36 6.98 -20.51
C PHE A 85 5.25 5.91 -19.88
N ASN A 86 4.83 4.65 -19.96
CA ASN A 86 5.72 3.52 -19.75
C ASN A 86 6.36 3.16 -21.09
N VAL A 87 7.68 3.24 -21.18
CA VAL A 87 8.44 2.87 -22.39
C VAL A 87 9.27 1.65 -22.03
N ASP A 88 8.92 0.51 -22.60
CA ASP A 88 9.75 -0.70 -22.53
C ASP A 88 10.78 -0.62 -23.66
N CYS A 89 12.07 -0.73 -23.32
CA CYS A 89 13.18 -0.72 -24.28
C CYS A 89 13.45 -2.11 -24.86
#